data_AF-A0AAP8T2E6-F1
#
_entry.id   AF-A0AAP8T2E6-F1
#
_cell.length_a   1.000
_cell.length_b   1.000
_cell.length_c   1.000
_cell.angle_alpha   90.00
_cell.angle_beta   90.00
_cell.angle_gamma   90.00
#
_symmetry.space_group_name_H-M   'P 1'
#
loop_
_entity.id
_entity.type
_entity.pdbx_description
1 polymer ?
#
loop_
_entity_poly.entity_id
_entity_poly.type
_entity_poly.pdbx_seq_one_letter_code
_entity_poly.pdbx_strand_id
1 'polypeptide(L)'
;MTLFRMPLSVWGIFMASIMALLAFPALFVSAVMMLFDKLLGTSFFMPAIISLGQQLNHQGGSPILFQHLFWFFGHPEVYIVALPAFGLVSD
;
A
#
# COMPACT_ATOMS: atom_id res chain seq x y z
N MET A 1 -21.61 -18.92 -18.92
CA MET A 1 -20.18 -18.73 -19.28
C MET A 1 -19.32 -19.44 -18.27
N THR A 2 -18.32 -20.21 -18.70
CA THR A 2 -17.32 -20.80 -17.79
C THR A 2 -16.18 -19.81 -17.57
N LEU A 3 -15.36 -20.02 -16.52
CA LEU A 3 -14.29 -19.08 -16.15
C LEU A 3 -13.35 -18.74 -17.33
N PHE A 4 -12.93 -19.77 -18.09
CA PHE A 4 -12.07 -19.63 -19.26
C PHE A 4 -12.77 -19.11 -20.52
N ARG A 5 -14.06 -18.77 -20.45
CA ARG A 5 -14.85 -18.21 -21.55
C ARG A 5 -15.41 -16.82 -21.23
N MET A 6 -14.92 -16.18 -20.17
CA MET A 6 -15.28 -14.79 -19.86
C MET A 6 -14.49 -13.82 -20.77
N PRO A 7 -15.06 -12.65 -21.11
CA PRO A 7 -14.34 -11.60 -21.85
C PRO A 7 -13.06 -11.15 -21.14
N LEU A 8 -12.08 -10.66 -21.91
CA LEU A 8 -10.80 -10.21 -21.36
C LEU A 8 -10.96 -8.97 -20.50
N SER A 9 -11.95 -8.11 -20.76
CA SER A 9 -12.32 -7.01 -19.87
C SER A 9 -12.70 -7.50 -18.47
N VAL A 10 -13.46 -8.60 -18.38
CA VAL A 10 -13.88 -9.19 -17.10
C VAL A 10 -12.68 -9.82 -16.39
N TRP A 11 -11.79 -10.48 -17.12
CA TRP A 11 -10.54 -11.01 -16.56
C TRP A 11 -9.60 -9.91 -16.05
N GLY A 12 -9.48 -8.80 -16.78
CA GLY A 12 -8.69 -7.64 -16.38
C GLY A 12 -9.18 -7.04 -15.05
N ILE A 13 -10.50 -6.83 -14.94
CA ILE A 13 -11.13 -6.35 -13.70
C ILE A 13 -10.98 -7.36 -12.56
N PHE A 14 -11.16 -8.66 -12.84
CA PHE A 14 -11.03 -9.72 -11.85
C PHE A 14 -9.61 -9.78 -11.26
N MET A 15 -8.58 -9.73 -12.10
CA MET A 15 -7.18 -9.72 -11.64
C MET A 15 -6.83 -8.44 -10.89
N ALA A 16 -7.25 -7.28 -11.40
CA ALA A 16 -7.07 -6.01 -10.69
C ALA A 16 -7.71 -6.04 -9.29
N SER A 17 -8.88 -6.67 -9.15
CA SER A 17 -9.58 -6.81 -7.87
C SER A 17 -8.82 -7.70 -6.87
N ILE A 18 -8.25 -8.81 -7.34
CA ILE A 18 -7.40 -9.69 -6.50
C ILE A 18 -6.15 -8.94 -6.04
N MET A 19 -5.49 -8.21 -6.95
CA MET A 19 -4.31 -7.41 -6.60
C MET A 19 -4.65 -6.33 -5.57
N ALA A 20 -5.77 -5.62 -5.76
CA ALA A 20 -6.24 -4.61 -4.83
C ALA A 20 -6.47 -5.20 -3.43
N LEU A 21 -7.14 -6.35 -3.32
CA LEU A 21 -7.39 -7.03 -2.05
C LEU A 21 -6.10 -7.35 -1.28
N LEU A 22 -5.04 -7.75 -1.99
CA LEU A 22 -3.76 -8.13 -1.38
C LEU A 22 -2.83 -6.94 -1.12
N ALA A 23 -2.88 -5.90 -1.95
CA ALA A 23 -1.95 -4.76 -1.88
C ALA A 23 -2.42 -3.64 -0.95
N PHE A 24 -3.72 -3.35 -0.89
CA PHE A 24 -4.27 -2.26 -0.07
C PHE A 24 -3.95 -2.35 1.44
N PRO A 25 -3.93 -3.52 2.07
CA PRO A 25 -3.61 -3.62 3.50
C PRO A 25 -2.26 -3.01 3.87
N ALA A 26 -1.25 -3.10 3.01
CA ALA A 26 0.06 -2.50 3.26
C ALA A 26 -0.01 -0.96 3.35
N LEU A 27 -0.74 -0.32 2.42
CA LEU A 27 -0.97 1.12 2.47
C LEU A 27 -1.75 1.51 3.72
N PHE A 28 -2.82 0.78 4.04
CA PHE A 28 -3.65 1.06 5.21
C PHE A 28 -2.84 0.96 6.52
N VAL A 29 -2.06 -0.10 6.69
CA VAL A 29 -1.18 -0.28 7.87
C VAL A 29 -0.14 0.84 7.93
N SER A 30 0.46 1.23 6.80
CA SER A 30 1.42 2.34 6.78
C SER A 30 0.81 3.67 7.23
N ALA A 31 -0.45 3.93 6.85
CA ALA A 31 -1.18 5.12 7.25
C ALA A 31 -1.54 5.09 8.74
N VAL A 32 -1.97 3.94 9.28
CA VAL A 32 -2.25 3.76 10.72
C VAL A 32 -0.98 3.92 11.54
N MET A 33 0.14 3.33 11.12
CA MET A 33 1.45 3.50 11.79
C MET A 33 1.88 4.97 11.80
N MET A 34 1.71 5.68 10.68
CA MET A 34 2.02 7.11 10.60
C MET A 34 1.11 7.94 11.51
N LEU A 35 -0.17 7.57 11.60
CA LEU A 35 -1.12 8.21 12.51
C LEU A 35 -0.71 8.03 13.98
N PHE A 36 -0.27 6.83 14.36
CA PHE A 36 0.21 6.57 15.71
C PHE A 36 1.51 7.33 16.02
N ASP A 37 2.42 7.41 15.05
CA ASP A 37 3.67 8.18 15.17
C ASP A 37 3.38 9.67 15.42
N LYS A 38 2.28 10.19 14.83
CA LYS A 38 1.87 11.59 14.98
C LYS A 38 1.04 11.88 16.24
N LEU A 39 0.14 10.97 16.62
CA LEU A 39 -0.88 11.24 17.65
C LEU A 39 -0.64 10.52 18.97
N LEU A 40 -0.10 9.30 18.94
CA LEU A 40 0.12 8.46 20.12
C LEU A 40 1.59 8.46 20.56
N GLY A 41 2.46 9.15 19.81
CA GLY A 41 3.88 9.26 20.10
C GLY A 41 4.65 7.97 19.86
N THR A 42 4.16 7.04 19.03
CA THR A 42 4.95 5.87 18.61
C THR A 42 6.10 6.30 17.68
N SER A 43 6.97 5.35 17.32
CA SER A 43 8.16 5.63 16.51
C SER A 43 8.44 4.53 15.50
N PHE A 44 7.48 4.20 14.65
CA PHE A 44 7.64 3.22 13.56
C PHE A 44 8.59 3.74 12.47
N PHE A 45 8.42 5.00 12.05
CA PHE A 45 9.16 5.58 10.94
C PHE A 45 10.20 6.63 11.36
N MET A 46 10.11 7.15 12.58
CA MET A 46 11.02 8.18 13.09
C MET A 46 12.20 7.56 13.86
N PRO A 47 13.47 7.82 13.50
CA PRO A 47 14.61 7.24 14.21
C PRO A 47 14.92 7.92 15.56
N ALA A 48 14.60 9.21 15.70
CA ALA A 48 14.67 9.95 16.96
C ALA A 48 13.58 11.04 16.96
N ILE A 49 12.71 11.04 17.98
CA ILE A 49 11.66 12.05 18.12
C ILE A 49 12.12 13.11 19.12
N ILE A 50 12.20 14.37 18.69
CA ILE A 50 12.36 15.51 19.57
C ILE A 50 10.98 16.13 19.77
N SER A 51 10.46 16.10 21.00
CA SER A 51 9.21 16.77 21.37
C SER A 51 9.50 17.86 22.39
N LEU A 52 9.05 19.08 22.12
CA LEU A 52 9.23 20.26 23.00
C LEU A 52 10.69 20.51 23.42
N GLY A 53 11.66 20.20 22.56
CA GLY A 53 13.09 20.39 22.83
C GLY A 53 13.75 19.28 23.64
N GLN A 54 13.03 18.22 24.02
CA GLN A 54 13.60 17.03 24.65
C GLN A 54 13.60 15.84 23.68
N GLN A 55 14.69 15.08 23.67
CA GLN A 55 14.71 13.77 23.01
C GLN A 55 13.80 12.83 23.80
N LEU A 56 12.77 12.31 23.13
CA LEU A 56 11.96 11.23 23.69
C LEU A 56 12.76 9.92 23.62
N ASN A 57 12.50 9.00 24.56
CA ASN A 57 13.11 7.66 24.62
C ASN A 57 12.64 6.72 23.48
N HIS A 58 12.32 7.27 22.31
CA HIS A 58 11.93 6.51 21.14
C HIS A 58 13.16 6.18 20.30
N GLN A 59 13.45 4.89 20.15
CA GLN A 59 14.59 4.36 19.42
C GLN A 59 14.14 3.27 18.46
N GLY A 60 14.80 3.16 17.29
CA GLY A 60 14.64 2.02 16.38
C GLY A 60 13.67 2.21 15.21
N GLY A 61 12.97 3.34 15.11
CA GLY A 61 12.15 3.64 13.94
C GLY A 61 12.99 3.86 12.68
N SER A 62 12.45 3.48 11.52
CA SER A 62 13.17 3.53 10.25
C SER A 62 12.35 4.20 9.14
N PRO A 63 12.83 5.30 8.56
CA PRO A 63 12.17 5.92 7.40
C PRO A 63 12.09 4.99 6.19
N ILE A 64 13.01 4.02 6.09
CA ILE A 64 13.06 3.03 5.00
C ILE A 64 11.88 2.07 5.08
N LEU A 65 11.36 1.79 6.27
CA LEU A 65 10.18 0.95 6.44
C LEU A 65 8.95 1.54 5.73
N PHE A 66 8.78 2.87 5.81
CA PHE A 66 7.69 3.55 5.10
C PHE A 66 7.82 3.34 3.59
N GLN A 67 9.04 3.46 3.03
CA GLN A 67 9.27 3.24 1.61
C GLN A 67 8.91 1.81 1.20
N HIS A 68 9.27 0.80 1.99
CA HIS A 68 8.92 -0.59 1.69
C HIS A 68 7.41 -0.81 1.69
N LEU A 69 6.69 -0.31 2.71
CA LEU A 69 5.24 -0.46 2.78
C LEU A 69 4.53 0.32 1.66
N PHE A 70 5.00 1.54 1.37
CA PHE A 70 4.45 2.35 0.30
C PHE A 70 4.64 1.69 -1.07
N TRP A 71 5.86 1.23 -1.38
CA TRP A 71 6.14 0.59 -2.67
C TRP A 71 5.61 -0.84 -2.79
N PHE A 72 5.41 -1.54 -1.67
CA PHE A 72 4.67 -2.81 -1.66
C PHE A 72 3.25 -2.63 -2.20
N PHE A 73 2.61 -1.49 -1.95
CA PHE A 73 1.34 -1.10 -2.58
C PHE A 73 1.54 -0.42 -3.95
N GLY A 74 2.50 0.50 -4.07
CA GLY A 74 2.65 1.38 -5.23
C GLY A 74 2.97 0.64 -6.52
N HIS A 75 3.76 -0.43 -6.48
CA HIS A 75 4.01 -1.22 -7.70
C HIS A 75 2.78 -2.03 -8.14
N PRO A 76 2.03 -2.72 -7.26
CA PRO A 76 0.73 -3.26 -7.61
C PRO A 76 -0.30 -2.23 -8.11
N GLU A 77 -0.31 -1.02 -7.53
CA GLU A 77 -1.28 0.04 -7.88
C GLU A 77 -1.24 0.41 -9.36
N VAL A 78 -0.04 0.60 -9.92
CA VAL A 78 0.08 0.90 -11.35
C VAL A 78 -0.48 -0.21 -12.26
N TYR A 79 -0.44 -1.48 -11.83
CA TYR A 79 -1.08 -2.58 -12.59
C TYR A 79 -2.58 -2.67 -12.36
N ILE A 80 -3.07 -2.36 -11.15
CA ILE A 80 -4.52 -2.29 -10.87
C ILE A 80 -5.19 -1.30 -11.83
N VAL A 81 -4.52 -0.18 -12.12
CA VAL A 81 -4.99 0.83 -13.08
C VAL A 81 -4.85 0.33 -14.53
N ALA A 82 -3.76 -0.36 -14.88
CA ALA A 82 -3.49 -0.75 -16.26
C ALA A 82 -4.29 -1.98 -16.75
N LEU A 83 -4.50 -2.99 -15.90
CA LEU A 83 -5.12 -4.27 -16.29
C LEU A 83 -6.55 -4.13 -16.86
N PRO A 84 -7.45 -3.30 -16.30
CA PRO A 84 -8.76 -3.08 -16.90
C PRO A 84 -8.66 -2.44 -18.30
N ALA A 85 -7.73 -1.52 -18.50
CA ALA A 85 -7.50 -0.89 -19.81
C ALA A 85 -6.98 -1.91 -20.83
N PHE A 86 -6.05 -2.78 -20.44
CA PHE A 86 -5.58 -3.86 -21.31
C PHE A 86 -6.69 -4.86 -21.66
N GLY A 87 -7.56 -5.19 -20.70
CA GLY A 87 -8.74 -6.04 -20.95
C GLY A 87 -9.69 -5.43 -21.97
N LEU A 88 -10.00 -4.13 -21.84
CA LEU A 88 -10.88 -3.41 -22.77
C LEU A 88 -10.31 -3.29 -24.18
N VAL A 89 -9.00 -3.09 -24.32
CA VAL A 89 -8.34 -2.98 -25.64
C VAL A 89 -8.23 -4.33 -26.35
N SER A 90 -8.30 -5.44 -25.60
CA SER A 90 -8.10 -6.80 -26.14
C SER A 90 -9.38 -7.51 -26.56
N ASP A 91 -10.55 -7.03 -26.11
CA ASP A 91 -11.88 -7.53 -26.53
C ASP A 91 -12.29 -6.96 -27.90
#